data_AF-A0A0W8FXH4-F1
#
_entry.id   AF-A0A0W8FXH4-F1
#
_cell.length_a   1.000
_cell.length_b   1.000
_cell.length_c   1.000
_cell.angle_alpha   90.00
_cell.angle_beta   90.00
_cell.angle_gamma   90.00
#
_symmetry.space_group_name_H-M   'P 1'
#
loop_
_entity.id
_entity.type
_entity.pdbx_description
1 polymer ?
#
loop_
_entity_poly.entity_id
_entity_poly.type
_entity_poly.pdbx_seq_one_letter_code
_entity_poly.pdbx_strand_id
1 'polypeptide(L)'
;MLSVVSNINSSFNNLLSAYNNSTRLKEEVIPESENAYEITRQGYLQGRFAFIDLLDAQRTLFDTEAQYLLELADYYKSLIELENITGKTFIN
;
A
#
# COMPACT_ATOMS: atom_id res chain seq x y z
N MET A 1 -12.91 27.53 -14.88
CA MET A 1 -13.95 26.58 -14.42
C MET A 1 -13.66 25.15 -14.87
N LEU A 2 -13.44 24.87 -16.17
CA LEU A 2 -13.12 23.53 -16.67
C LEU A 2 -11.88 22.89 -15.99
N SER A 3 -10.82 23.66 -15.75
CA SER A 3 -9.60 23.19 -15.08
C SER A 3 -9.83 22.79 -13.62
N VAL A 4 -10.65 23.54 -12.88
CA VAL A 4 -10.94 23.25 -11.46
C VAL A 4 -11.71 21.95 -11.33
N VAL A 5 -12.75 21.75 -12.16
CA VAL A 5 -13.52 20.50 -12.17
C VAL A 5 -12.65 19.31 -12.58
N SER A 6 -11.78 19.49 -13.57
CA SER A 6 -10.82 18.46 -13.97
C SER A 6 -9.87 18.08 -12.83
N ASN A 7 -9.32 19.07 -12.12
CA ASN A 7 -8.40 18.82 -11.00
C ASN A 7 -9.10 18.10 -9.85
N ILE A 8 -10.34 18.49 -9.51
CA ILE A 8 -11.14 17.79 -8.48
C ILE A 8 -11.35 16.33 -8.87
N ASN A 9 -11.75 16.07 -10.12
CA ASN A 9 -11.97 14.70 -10.59
C ASN A 9 -10.69 13.86 -10.54
N SER A 10 -9.56 14.42 -10.97
CA SER A 10 -8.27 13.74 -10.92
C SER A 10 -7.82 13.44 -9.49
N SER A 11 -7.84 14.43 -8.58
CA SER A 11 -7.46 14.21 -7.17
C SER A 11 -8.40 13.25 -6.47
N PHE A 12 -9.71 13.27 -6.78
CA PHE A 12 -10.66 12.30 -6.24
C PHE A 12 -10.42 10.88 -6.74
N ASN A 13 -10.15 10.70 -8.04
CA ASN A 13 -9.82 9.39 -8.59
C ASN A 13 -8.52 8.84 -8.00
N ASN A 14 -7.49 9.68 -7.84
CA ASN A 14 -6.23 9.30 -7.20
C ASN A 14 -6.45 8.88 -5.74
N LEU A 15 -7.22 9.66 -4.99
CA LEU A 15 -7.61 9.34 -3.61
C LEU A 15 -8.28 7.97 -3.53
N LEU A 16 -9.30 7.72 -4.36
CA LEU A 16 -10.04 6.46 -4.34
C LEU A 16 -9.14 5.28 -4.71
N SER A 17 -8.27 5.45 -5.70
CA SER A 17 -7.31 4.42 -6.11
C SER A 17 -6.34 4.09 -4.98
N ALA A 18 -5.71 5.10 -4.38
CA ALA A 18 -4.73 4.94 -3.30
C ALA A 18 -5.38 4.32 -2.05
N TYR A 19 -6.61 4.72 -1.72
CA TYR A 19 -7.40 4.09 -0.66
C TYR A 19 -7.66 2.60 -0.91
N ASN A 20 -8.12 2.24 -2.12
CA ASN A 20 -8.39 0.85 -2.47
C ASN A 20 -7.11 0.01 -2.49
N ASN A 21 -6.01 0.57 -3.01
CA ASN A 21 -4.72 -0.11 -3.04
C ASN A 21 -4.14 -0.32 -1.65
N SER A 22 -4.11 0.71 -0.81
CA SER A 22 -3.63 0.60 0.58
C SER A 22 -4.48 -0.39 1.39
N THR A 23 -5.80 -0.38 1.22
CA THR A 23 -6.70 -1.37 1.83
C THR A 23 -6.37 -2.79 1.37
N ARG A 24 -6.25 -3.02 0.05
CA ARG A 24 -5.89 -4.34 -0.50
C ARG A 24 -4.53 -4.82 0.00
N LEU A 25 -3.53 -3.93 0.04
CA LEU A 25 -2.20 -4.28 0.56
C LEU A 25 -2.26 -4.70 2.03
N LYS A 26 -3.00 -3.96 2.85
CA LYS A 26 -3.15 -4.22 4.28
C LYS A 26 -3.95 -5.49 4.58
N GLU A 27 -5.05 -5.71 3.88
CA GLU A 27 -6.03 -6.75 4.22
C GLU A 27 -5.75 -8.09 3.52
N GLU A 28 -5.05 -8.07 2.38
CA GLU A 28 -4.81 -9.27 1.57
C GLU A 28 -3.30 -9.53 1.39
N VAL A 29 -2.58 -8.58 0.78
CA VAL A 29 -1.21 -8.84 0.28
C VAL A 29 -0.16 -8.98 1.38
N ILE A 30 -0.21 -8.12 2.41
CA ILE A 30 0.72 -8.21 3.56
C ILE A 30 0.49 -9.53 4.32
N PRO A 31 -0.75 -9.90 4.71
CA PRO A 31 -0.99 -11.21 5.34
C PRO A 31 -0.51 -12.40 4.52
N GLU A 32 -0.69 -12.37 3.19
CA GLU A 32 -0.16 -13.43 2.32
C GLU A 32 1.37 -13.47 2.30
N SER A 33 2.03 -12.31 2.27
CA SER A 33 3.49 -12.21 2.31
C SER A 33 4.07 -12.66 3.65
N GLU A 34 3.41 -12.33 4.77
CA GLU A 34 3.75 -12.81 6.11
C GLU A 34 3.65 -14.33 6.18
N ASN A 35 2.58 -14.91 5.62
CA ASN A 35 2.38 -16.36 5.57
C ASN A 35 3.49 -17.04 4.74
N ALA A 36 3.79 -16.51 3.55
CA ALA A 36 4.86 -17.02 2.69
C ALA A 36 6.23 -16.98 3.38
N TYR A 37 6.54 -15.89 4.10
CA TYR A 37 7.74 -15.80 4.91
C TYR A 37 7.76 -16.86 6.02
N GLU A 38 6.66 -17.06 6.75
CA GLU A 38 6.60 -18.05 7.81
C GLU A 38 6.75 -19.48 7.29
N ILE A 39 6.07 -19.84 6.19
CA ILE A 39 6.23 -21.15 5.53
C ILE A 39 7.70 -21.37 5.15
N THR A 40 8.31 -20.37 4.54
CA THR A 40 9.70 -20.46 4.06
C THR A 40 10.67 -20.56 5.24
N ARG A 41 10.44 -19.81 6.32
CA ARG A 41 11.20 -19.90 7.57
C ARG A 41 11.14 -21.29 8.17
N GLN A 42 9.94 -21.87 8.27
CA GLN A 42 9.78 -23.25 8.78
C GLN A 42 10.44 -24.28 7.86
N GLY A 43 10.33 -24.11 6.54
CA GLY A 43 11.00 -24.99 5.58
C GLY A 43 12.53 -24.91 5.66
N TYR A 44 13.10 -23.71 5.82
CA TYR A 44 14.53 -23.51 6.03
C TYR A 44 15.02 -24.19 7.31
N LEU A 45 14.32 -24.00 8.44
CA LEU A 45 14.66 -24.64 9.71
C LEU A 45 14.62 -26.18 9.64
N GLN A 46 13.81 -26.72 8.72
CA GLN A 46 13.69 -28.16 8.49
C GLN A 46 14.61 -28.66 7.36
N GLY A 47 15.45 -27.79 6.78
CA GLY A 47 16.36 -28.13 5.68
C GLY A 47 15.69 -28.34 4.32
N ARG A 48 14.41 -27.96 4.17
CA ARG A 48 13.64 -28.10 2.93
C ARG A 48 13.81 -26.93 1.95
N PHE A 49 14.16 -25.76 2.45
CA PHE A 49 14.46 -24.57 1.66
C PHE A 49 15.86 -24.06 1.95
N ALA A 50 16.48 -23.41 0.97
CA ALA A 50 17.79 -22.77 1.14
C ALA A 50 17.63 -21.45 1.91
N PHE A 51 18.74 -20.96 2.47
CA PHE A 51 18.75 -19.67 3.16
C PHE A 51 18.37 -18.50 2.23
N ILE A 52 18.69 -18.59 0.94
CA ILE A 52 18.32 -17.55 -0.04
C ILE A 52 16.81 -17.45 -0.23
N ASP A 53 16.08 -18.58 -0.19
CA ASP A 53 14.62 -18.58 -0.30
C ASP A 53 13.99 -17.82 0.89
N LEU A 54 14.55 -18.00 2.10
CA LEU A 54 14.13 -17.27 3.29
C LEU A 54 14.36 -15.75 3.14
N LEU A 55 15.54 -15.36 2.64
CA LEU A 55 15.85 -13.94 2.41
C LEU A 55 14.94 -13.32 1.35
N ASP A 56 14.58 -14.06 0.30
CA ASP A 56 13.70 -13.57 -0.75
C ASP A 56 12.25 -13.42 -0.26
N ALA A 57 11.76 -14.36 0.57
CA ALA A 57 10.45 -14.22 1.21
C ALA A 57 10.42 -13.04 2.20
N GLN A 58 11.50 -12.84 2.96
CA GLN A 58 11.63 -11.69 3.86
C GLN A 58 11.66 -10.36 3.09
N ARG A 59 12.40 -10.30 1.99
CA ARG A 59 12.44 -9.11 1.12
C ARG A 59 11.06 -8.80 0.58
N THR A 60 10.34 -9.82 0.10
CA THR A 60 8.98 -9.66 -0.43
C THR A 60 8.03 -9.08 0.62
N LEU A 61 8.09 -9.56 1.87
CA LEU A 61 7.30 -8.99 2.96
C LEU A 61 7.63 -7.51 3.20
N PHE A 62 8.90 -7.14 3.26
CA PHE A 62 9.27 -5.74 3.46
C PHE A 62 8.90 -4.84 2.27
N ASP A 63 8.99 -5.36 1.05
CA ASP A 63 8.59 -4.62 -0.15
C ASP A 63 7.08 -4.35 -0.16
N THR A 64 6.25 -5.32 0.27
CA THR A 64 4.79 -5.14 0.34
C THR A 64 4.36 -4.20 1.46
N GLU A 65 5.03 -4.24 2.63
CA GLU A 65 4.86 -3.27 3.71
C GLU A 65 5.24 -1.85 3.27
N ALA A 66 6.37 -1.70 2.57
CA ALA A 66 6.81 -0.41 2.03
C ALA A 66 5.81 0.14 1.01
N GLN A 67 5.29 -0.72 0.12
CA GLN A 67 4.28 -0.34 -0.85
C GLN A 67 2.97 0.13 -0.17
N TYR A 68 2.54 -0.53 0.90
CA TYR A 68 1.38 -0.08 1.68
C TYR A 68 1.56 1.34 2.21
N LEU A 69 2.72 1.64 2.78
CA LEU A 69 3.02 2.97 3.31
C LEU A 69 3.04 4.04 2.22
N LEU A 70 3.55 3.72 1.03
CA LEU A 70 3.54 4.63 -0.12
C LEU A 70 2.10 4.93 -0.60
N GLU A 71 1.27 3.90 -0.78
CA GLU A 71 -0.14 4.09 -1.19
C GLU A 71 -0.94 4.84 -0.11
N LEU A 72 -0.65 4.59 1.18
CA LEU A 72 -1.29 5.33 2.28
C LEU A 72 -0.86 6.81 2.28
N ALA A 73 0.41 7.10 2.01
CA ALA A 73 0.89 8.47 1.87
C ALA A 73 0.23 9.18 0.67
N ASP A 74 0.09 8.50 -0.47
CA ASP A 74 -0.56 9.04 -1.66
C ASP A 74 -2.05 9.30 -1.45
N TYR A 75 -2.73 8.46 -0.65
CA TYR A 75 -4.10 8.69 -0.20
C TYR A 75 -4.22 10.02 0.57
N TYR A 76 -3.41 10.21 1.61
CA TYR A 76 -3.45 11.44 2.41
C TYR A 76 -3.03 12.67 1.59
N LYS A 77 -2.05 12.54 0.70
CA LYS A 77 -1.66 13.61 -0.21
C LYS A 77 -2.81 14.04 -1.12
N SER A 78 -3.50 13.08 -1.72
CA SER A 78 -4.65 13.35 -2.60
C SER A 78 -5.83 13.97 -1.83
N LEU A 79 -6.01 13.58 -0.57
CA LEU A 79 -7.00 14.18 0.33
C LEU A 79 -6.67 15.65 0.62
N ILE A 80 -5.43 15.97 0.99
CA ILE A 80 -4.96 17.35 1.21
C ILE A 80 -5.11 18.20 -0.06
N GLU A 81 -4.86 17.65 -1.24
CA GLU A 81 -5.09 18.35 -2.51
C GLU A 81 -6.57 18.72 -2.70
N LEU A 82 -7.50 17.80 -2.39
CA LEU A 82 -8.94 18.10 -2.41
C LEU A 82 -9.35 19.14 -1.39
N GLU A 83 -8.80 19.09 -0.17
CA GLU A 83 -9.04 20.11 0.86
C GLU A 83 -8.60 21.50 0.37
N ASN A 84 -7.42 21.59 -0.23
CA ASN A 84 -6.89 22.84 -0.79
C ASN A 84 -7.75 23.40 -1.93
N ILE A 85 -8.27 22.55 -2.82
CA ILE A 85 -9.13 23.00 -3.93
C ILE A 85 -10.52 23.41 -3.43
N THR A 86 -11.07 22.71 -2.44
CA THR A 86 -12.45 22.93 -1.96
C THR A 86 -12.56 23.93 -0.80
N GLY A 87 -11.45 24.20 -0.11
CA GLY A 87 -11.42 25.01 1.12
C GLY A 87 -12.08 24.34 2.32
N LYS A 88 -12.26 23.01 2.30
CA LYS A 88 -12.89 22.22 3.36
C LYS A 88 -11.89 21.24 3.94
N THR A 89 -11.95 20.99 5.24
CA THR A 89 -11.15 19.96 5.92
C THR A 89 -11.94 18.66 5.99
N PHE A 90 -11.29 17.57 5.64
CA PHE A 90 -11.77 16.19 5.64
C PHE A 90 -10.92 15.28 6.54
N ILE A 91 -9.70 15.69 6.91
CA ILE A 91 -8.83 15.02 7.90
C ILE A 91 -9.31 15.35 9.33
N ASN A 92 -9.55 14.33 10.15
CA ASN A 92 -9.85 14.43 11.59
C ASN A 92 -8.91 13.54 12.39
#